data_AF-A0A0L0FSE9-F1
#
_entry.id   AF-A0A0L0FSE9-F1
#
_cell.length_a   1.000
_cell.length_b   1.000
_cell.length_c   1.000
_cell.angle_alpha   90.00
_cell.angle_beta   90.00
_cell.angle_gamma   90.00
#
_symmetry.space_group_name_H-M   'P 1'
#
loop_
_entity.id
_entity.type
_entity.pdbx_description
1 polymer ?
#
loop_
_entity_poly.entity_id
_entity_poly.type
_entity_poly.pdbx_seq_one_letter_code
_entity_poly.pdbx_strand_id
1 'polypeptide(L)'
;MLCEMDPLLGAPEDHLRMLEEKTIGGERPKMYRAGDFVAYYVHGMPQSELEEYGRMPEILSMEPIKPSYRMADQCDSQMLPSDGLVWNLEHVSKRTRAAFNGTYLFGRALANDDPMIDLYIIDTGVDTTNVDFGGRAVFGADVTGEAALTSPHGTNSAGLAGSTSYGTSKQARIISVKALAGADGLGNTRLTMDARQYVVDDVQRNRNARSGRQTVANMSLGGPRSVTLNRMVNAMVNALNIHVVVSAGNENLDACEASPASAALAITVGATDVSDQRAGFSNFGACVDLFAPGEN
;
A
#
# COMPACT_ATOMS: atom_id res chain seq x y z
N MET A 1 12.43 16.38 -4.72
CA MET A 1 12.42 16.27 -3.25
C MET A 1 10.99 16.12 -2.79
N LEU A 2 10.76 15.27 -1.79
CA LEU A 2 9.48 15.18 -1.08
C LEU A 2 9.60 16.04 0.18
N CYS A 3 8.70 17.01 0.34
CA CYS A 3 8.72 17.97 1.43
C CYS A 3 7.44 17.84 2.24
N GLU A 4 7.55 17.78 3.55
CA GLU A 4 6.42 17.72 4.47
C GLU A 4 6.31 19.03 5.25
N MET A 5 5.09 19.51 5.40
CA MET A 5 4.80 20.72 6.17
C MET A 5 4.45 20.37 7.61
N ASP A 6 4.79 21.25 8.54
CA ASP A 6 4.42 21.08 9.94
C ASP A 6 2.90 21.30 10.13
N PRO A 7 2.15 20.28 10.60
CA PRO A 7 0.72 20.41 10.82
C PRO A 7 0.37 21.40 11.95
N LEU A 8 1.26 21.66 12.92
CA LEU A 8 1.00 22.54 14.06
C LEU A 8 1.11 24.02 13.73
N LEU A 9 1.98 24.37 12.78
CA LEU A 9 2.11 25.73 12.29
C LEU A 9 0.99 26.06 11.27
N GLY A 10 0.23 25.04 10.87
CA GLY A 10 -0.57 25.08 9.66
C GLY A 10 0.34 25.17 8.44
N ALA A 11 -0.09 24.65 7.30
CA ALA A 11 0.52 25.06 6.05
C ALA A 11 0.13 26.54 5.85
N PRO A 12 1.04 27.53 6.03
CA PRO A 12 0.63 28.93 5.93
C PRO A 12 -0.04 29.10 4.57
N GLU A 13 -1.26 29.65 4.52
CA GLU A 13 -1.96 29.83 3.24
C GLU A 13 -1.07 30.57 2.24
N ASP A 14 -0.19 31.45 2.73
CA ASP A 14 0.83 32.12 1.94
C ASP A 14 1.89 31.17 1.37
N HIS A 15 2.37 30.18 2.11
CA HIS A 15 3.30 29.17 1.58
C HIS A 15 2.60 28.28 0.55
N LEU A 16 1.38 27.83 0.83
CA LEU A 16 0.61 27.03 -0.13
C LEU A 16 0.32 27.81 -1.40
N ARG A 17 -0.10 29.07 -1.29
CA ARG A 17 -0.32 29.97 -2.43
C ARG A 17 0.98 30.20 -3.20
N MET A 18 2.09 30.41 -2.50
CA MET A 18 3.42 30.48 -3.12
C MET A 18 3.72 29.22 -3.93
N LEU A 19 3.49 28.02 -3.38
CA LEU A 19 3.71 26.76 -4.10
C LEU A 19 2.80 26.60 -5.32
N GLU A 20 1.52 26.98 -5.22
CA GLU A 20 0.55 26.88 -6.31
C GLU A 20 0.89 27.80 -7.49
N GLU A 21 1.44 28.97 -7.19
CA GLU A 21 1.90 29.95 -8.18
C GLU A 21 3.29 29.61 -8.75
N LYS A 22 4.07 28.78 -8.05
CA LYS A 22 5.43 28.44 -8.44
C LYS A 22 5.47 27.31 -9.46
N THR A 23 6.26 27.52 -10.50
CA THR A 23 6.63 26.46 -11.45
C THR A 23 8.13 26.23 -11.30
N ILE A 24 8.53 25.01 -10.92
CA ILE A 24 9.94 24.65 -10.73
C ILE A 24 10.31 23.65 -11.82
N GLY A 25 11.29 24.01 -12.66
CA GLY A 25 11.69 23.15 -13.79
C GLY A 25 10.58 22.94 -14.83
N GLY A 26 9.59 23.82 -14.92
CA GLY A 26 8.44 23.69 -15.83
C GLY A 26 7.25 22.92 -15.27
N GLU A 27 7.35 22.36 -14.06
CA GLU A 27 6.28 21.62 -13.40
C GLU A 27 5.83 22.30 -12.11
N ARG A 28 4.53 22.25 -11.82
CA ARG A 28 3.99 22.71 -10.54
C ARG A 28 4.27 21.68 -9.45
N PRO A 29 4.51 22.10 -8.19
CA PRO A 29 4.58 21.19 -7.07
C PRO A 29 3.33 20.30 -7.00
N LYS A 30 3.55 18.99 -6.80
CA LYS A 30 2.45 18.06 -6.61
C LYS A 30 2.10 17.99 -5.14
N MET A 31 0.88 18.37 -4.79
CA MET A 31 0.41 18.41 -3.40
C MET A 31 -0.15 17.06 -2.96
N TYR A 32 0.07 16.73 -1.69
CA TYR A 32 -0.46 15.56 -1.00
C TYR A 32 -1.14 16.00 0.29
N ARG A 33 -2.37 15.53 0.54
CA ARG A 33 -3.21 15.94 1.67
C ARG A 33 -4.00 14.75 2.21
N ALA A 34 -4.02 14.60 3.53
CA ALA A 34 -4.88 13.64 4.24
C ALA A 34 -5.17 14.17 5.66
N GLY A 35 -6.38 14.70 5.89
CA GLY A 35 -6.65 15.45 7.14
C GLY A 35 -5.68 16.63 7.27
N ASP A 36 -4.99 16.73 8.41
CA ASP A 36 -4.01 17.79 8.68
C ASP A 36 -2.62 17.51 8.07
N PHE A 37 -2.38 16.31 7.55
CA PHE A 37 -1.13 16.00 6.85
C PHE A 37 -1.08 16.76 5.52
N VAL A 38 0.01 17.49 5.31
CA VAL A 38 0.31 18.20 4.06
C VAL A 38 1.75 17.94 3.66
N ALA A 39 1.94 17.45 2.44
CA ALA A 39 3.25 17.31 1.83
C ALA A 39 3.18 17.72 0.36
N TYR A 40 4.34 17.88 -0.26
CA TYR A 40 4.43 18.16 -1.68
C TYR A 40 5.71 17.61 -2.29
N TYR A 41 5.66 17.34 -3.59
CA TYR A 41 6.81 16.96 -4.38
C TYR A 41 7.24 18.12 -5.29
N VAL A 42 8.53 18.41 -5.29
CA VAL A 42 9.18 19.33 -6.23
C VAL A 42 10.21 18.59 -7.08
N HIS A 43 10.18 18.87 -8.39
CA HIS A 43 11.16 18.37 -9.36
C HIS A 43 12.17 19.48 -9.73
N GLY A 44 13.42 19.11 -10.01
CA GLY A 44 14.39 20.01 -10.64
C GLY A 44 14.79 21.27 -9.86
N MET A 45 14.49 21.36 -8.56
CA MET A 45 14.86 22.52 -7.75
C MET A 45 16.38 22.60 -7.53
N PRO A 46 17.03 23.75 -7.76
CA PRO A 46 18.45 23.95 -7.46
C PRO A 46 18.77 23.73 -5.97
N GLN A 47 19.98 23.25 -5.68
CA GLN A 47 20.42 22.98 -4.31
C GLN A 47 20.30 24.20 -3.38
N SER A 48 20.63 25.40 -3.88
CA SER A 48 20.53 26.65 -3.11
C SER A 48 19.10 26.98 -2.69
N GLU A 49 18.13 26.66 -3.54
CA GLU A 49 16.71 26.88 -3.27
C GLU A 49 16.17 25.80 -2.33
N LEU A 50 16.62 24.54 -2.47
CA LEU A 50 16.30 23.48 -1.50
C LEU A 50 16.79 23.84 -0.08
N GLU A 51 17.97 24.45 0.03
CA GLU A 51 18.51 24.93 1.31
C GLU A 51 17.70 26.09 1.90
N GLU A 52 17.14 26.96 1.05
CA GLU A 52 16.25 28.04 1.49
C GLU A 52 14.93 27.47 2.03
N TYR A 53 14.32 26.55 1.28
CA TYR A 53 13.09 25.85 1.69
C TYR A 53 13.29 25.06 2.98
N GLY A 54 14.42 24.37 3.13
CA GLY A 54 14.74 23.61 4.34
C GLY A 54 14.95 24.46 5.59
N ARG A 55 15.06 25.78 5.47
CA ARG A 55 15.14 26.73 6.60
C ARG A 55 13.80 27.37 6.95
N MET A 56 12.76 27.13 6.15
CA MET A 56 11.42 27.68 6.42
C MET A 56 10.81 26.97 7.64
N PRO A 57 10.30 27.71 8.64
CA PRO A 57 9.82 27.12 9.89
C PRO A 57 8.64 26.14 9.68
N GLU A 58 7.84 26.35 8.64
CA GLU A 58 6.71 25.51 8.26
C GLU A 58 7.11 24.20 7.56
N ILE A 59 8.39 24.00 7.21
CA ILE A 59 8.87 22.75 6.60
C ILE A 59 9.38 21.82 7.70
N LEU A 60 8.63 20.74 7.93
CA LEU A 60 8.92 19.76 8.97
C LEU A 60 10.02 18.78 8.55
N SER A 61 10.04 18.38 7.27
CA SER A 61 11.08 17.49 6.74
C SER A 61 11.18 17.57 5.23
N MET A 62 12.38 17.31 4.71
CA MET A 62 12.65 17.16 3.29
C MET A 62 13.44 15.88 3.04
N GLU A 63 12.95 15.05 2.12
CA GLU A 63 13.56 13.78 1.77
C GLU A 63 13.85 13.68 0.27
N PRO A 64 15.00 13.10 -0.13
CA PRO A 64 15.19 12.69 -1.51
C PRO A 64 14.17 11.62 -1.89
N ILE A 65 13.87 11.54 -3.18
CA ILE A 65 13.07 10.43 -3.69
C ILE A 65 13.87 9.14 -3.53
N LYS A 66 13.28 8.17 -2.83
CA LYS A 66 13.87 6.86 -2.57
C LYS A 66 13.20 5.82 -3.48
N PRO A 67 13.90 4.75 -3.87
CA PRO A 67 13.29 3.69 -4.64
C PRO A 67 12.23 2.95 -3.81
N SER A 68 11.29 2.31 -4.51
CA SER A 68 10.30 1.41 -3.93
C SER A 68 10.21 0.17 -4.80
N TYR A 69 10.00 -0.98 -4.17
CA TYR A 69 10.07 -2.29 -4.80
C TYR A 69 8.82 -3.08 -4.41
N ARG A 70 8.36 -3.96 -5.30
CA ARG A 70 7.42 -5.02 -4.93
C ARG A 70 8.07 -5.95 -3.89
N MET A 71 7.28 -6.44 -2.95
CA MET A 71 7.75 -7.38 -1.91
C MET A 71 7.45 -8.81 -2.33
N ALA A 72 8.31 -9.34 -3.19
CA ALA A 72 8.30 -10.76 -3.56
C ALA A 72 9.72 -11.22 -3.86
N ASP A 73 10.08 -12.36 -3.28
CA ASP A 73 11.22 -13.12 -3.75
C ASP A 73 10.80 -13.90 -5.00
N GLN A 74 11.76 -14.31 -5.84
CA GLN A 74 11.48 -14.99 -7.11
C GLN A 74 10.43 -16.09 -6.91
N CYS A 75 9.22 -15.87 -7.43
CA CYS A 75 8.24 -16.93 -7.51
C CYS A 75 8.74 -17.90 -8.57
N ASP A 76 9.45 -18.95 -8.15
CA ASP A 76 9.57 -20.14 -8.98
C ASP A 76 8.15 -20.61 -9.28
N SER A 77 7.88 -20.92 -10.55
CA SER A 77 6.58 -21.41 -10.96
C SER A 77 6.29 -22.73 -10.25
N GLN A 78 5.52 -22.68 -9.17
CA GLN A 78 5.06 -23.86 -8.46
C GLN A 78 3.71 -24.30 -9.01
N MET A 79 3.57 -25.59 -9.27
CA MET A 79 2.27 -26.19 -9.55
C MET A 79 1.41 -26.08 -8.30
N LEU A 80 0.13 -25.74 -8.47
CA LEU A 80 -0.84 -25.86 -7.37
C LEU A 80 -0.82 -27.31 -6.85
N PRO A 81 -0.91 -27.51 -5.52
CA PRO A 81 -1.06 -28.84 -4.95
C PRO A 81 -2.20 -29.60 -5.63
N SER A 82 -1.96 -30.86 -5.98
CA SER A 82 -2.93 -31.70 -6.70
C SER A 82 -4.20 -32.01 -5.89
N ASP A 83 -4.15 -31.81 -4.58
CA ASP A 83 -5.28 -31.90 -3.65
C ASP A 83 -6.08 -30.59 -3.52
N GLY A 84 -5.62 -29.50 -4.15
CA GLY A 84 -6.23 -28.18 -4.07
C GLY A 84 -6.09 -27.49 -2.71
N LEU A 85 -5.30 -28.08 -1.79
CA LEU A 85 -5.11 -27.54 -0.44
C LEU A 85 -4.12 -26.39 -0.47
N VAL A 86 -4.59 -25.20 -0.12
CA VAL A 86 -3.73 -24.02 0.05
C VAL A 86 -3.56 -23.79 1.55
N TRP A 87 -2.44 -24.27 2.09
CA TRP A 87 -2.17 -24.27 3.53
C TRP A 87 -2.29 -22.86 4.14
N ASN A 88 -1.93 -21.83 3.38
CA ASN A 88 -2.01 -20.43 3.78
C ASN A 88 -3.44 -20.02 4.17
N LEU A 89 -4.46 -20.43 3.40
CA LEU A 89 -5.86 -20.10 3.67
C LEU A 89 -6.38 -20.83 4.89
N GLU A 90 -6.02 -22.11 5.02
CA GLU A 90 -6.35 -22.89 6.20
C GLU A 90 -5.72 -22.27 7.45
N HIS A 91 -4.46 -21.86 7.36
CA HIS A 91 -3.68 -21.28 8.45
C HIS A 91 -4.29 -19.98 8.97
N VAL A 92 -4.58 -19.02 8.10
CA VAL A 92 -5.19 -17.74 8.53
C VAL A 92 -6.62 -17.91 9.06
N SER A 93 -7.29 -19.02 8.75
CA SER A 93 -8.67 -19.28 9.16
C SER A 93 -8.80 -20.00 10.51
N LYS A 94 -7.70 -20.51 11.07
CA LYS A 94 -7.72 -21.37 12.27
C LYS A 94 -6.64 -20.96 13.27
N ARG A 95 -6.99 -20.95 14.56
CA ARG A 95 -6.06 -20.54 15.63
C ARG A 95 -5.00 -21.59 16.02
N THR A 96 -5.20 -22.87 15.67
CA THR A 96 -4.32 -23.96 16.10
C THR A 96 -4.06 -24.95 14.97
N ARG A 97 -2.80 -25.35 14.76
CA ARG A 97 -2.41 -26.38 13.77
C ARG A 97 -3.15 -27.71 13.92
N ALA A 98 -3.47 -28.12 15.15
CA ALA A 98 -4.22 -29.36 15.40
C ALA A 98 -5.64 -29.35 14.78
N ALA A 99 -6.17 -28.19 14.39
CA ALA A 99 -7.44 -28.06 13.71
C ALA A 99 -7.32 -28.12 12.18
N PHE A 100 -6.11 -28.26 11.63
CA PHE A 100 -5.90 -28.35 10.19
C PHE A 100 -6.39 -29.71 9.70
N ASN A 101 -7.24 -29.68 8.67
CA ASN A 101 -7.92 -30.81 8.09
C ASN A 101 -8.16 -30.61 6.57
N GLY A 102 -7.41 -29.71 5.93
CA GLY A 102 -7.54 -29.39 4.52
C GLY A 102 -8.77 -28.53 4.20
N THR A 103 -9.27 -27.75 5.16
CA THR A 103 -10.38 -26.83 4.92
C THR A 103 -10.07 -25.47 5.52
N TYR A 104 -10.56 -24.40 4.90
CA TYR A 104 -10.48 -23.06 5.46
C TYR A 104 -11.86 -22.47 5.70
N LEU A 105 -11.94 -21.68 6.76
CA LEU A 105 -13.12 -20.89 7.09
C LEU A 105 -13.00 -19.53 6.43
N PHE A 106 -14.05 -19.10 5.73
CA PHE A 106 -14.17 -17.74 5.24
C PHE A 106 -15.52 -17.16 5.67
N GLY A 107 -15.52 -15.87 5.99
CA GLY A 107 -16.76 -15.17 6.33
C GLY A 107 -17.64 -15.05 5.09
N ARG A 108 -18.93 -15.40 5.22
CA ARG A 108 -19.97 -15.04 4.25
C ARG A 108 -20.69 -13.81 4.81
N ALA A 109 -20.82 -12.72 4.03
CA ALA A 109 -21.56 -11.55 4.50
C ALA A 109 -22.99 -11.94 4.89
N LEU A 110 -23.48 -11.42 6.01
CA LEU A 110 -24.84 -11.64 6.48
C LEU A 110 -25.83 -10.95 5.53
N ALA A 111 -26.77 -11.74 5.01
CA ALA A 111 -28.06 -11.39 4.39
C ALA A 111 -28.10 -10.54 3.09
N ASN A 112 -27.10 -9.73 2.73
CA ASN A 112 -27.26 -8.70 1.67
C ASN A 112 -26.28 -8.77 0.48
N ASP A 113 -25.45 -9.82 0.35
CA ASP A 113 -24.53 -10.09 -0.79
C ASP A 113 -23.50 -9.00 -1.19
N ASP A 114 -23.43 -7.84 -0.51
CA ASP A 114 -22.33 -6.86 -0.63
C ASP A 114 -21.70 -6.63 0.77
N PRO A 115 -20.42 -7.00 1.00
CA PRO A 115 -19.76 -6.80 2.28
C PRO A 115 -19.42 -5.32 2.55
N MET A 116 -19.70 -4.42 1.61
CA MET A 116 -19.38 -2.98 1.66
C MET A 116 -17.89 -2.71 1.89
N ILE A 117 -17.00 -3.61 1.44
CA ILE A 117 -15.55 -3.44 1.54
C ILE A 117 -14.98 -2.98 0.19
N ASP A 118 -14.23 -1.89 0.23
CA ASP A 118 -13.32 -1.47 -0.83
C ASP A 118 -11.89 -1.85 -0.46
N LEU A 119 -11.29 -2.70 -1.30
CA LEU A 119 -9.94 -3.19 -1.15
C LEU A 119 -9.06 -2.57 -2.23
N TYR A 120 -8.32 -1.52 -1.87
CA TYR A 120 -7.33 -0.91 -2.75
C TYR A 120 -6.05 -1.76 -2.75
N ILE A 121 -5.60 -2.14 -3.93
CA ILE A 121 -4.34 -2.86 -4.15
C ILE A 121 -3.37 -1.86 -4.77
N ILE A 122 -2.48 -1.32 -3.95
CA ILE A 122 -1.44 -0.37 -4.39
C ILE A 122 -0.18 -1.19 -4.73
N ASP A 123 0.02 -1.46 -6.02
CA ASP A 123 0.99 -2.46 -6.48
C ASP A 123 1.43 -2.25 -7.95
N THR A 124 1.79 -3.29 -8.69
CA THR A 124 2.13 -3.29 -10.13
C THR A 124 0.89 -3.22 -11.04
N GLY A 125 -0.29 -3.02 -10.46
CA GLY A 125 -1.58 -3.11 -11.12
C GLY A 125 -2.19 -4.52 -11.02
N VAL A 126 -3.51 -4.59 -11.22
CA VAL A 126 -4.30 -5.82 -11.17
C VAL A 126 -4.93 -6.06 -12.52
N ASP A 127 -4.88 -7.30 -13.01
CA ASP A 127 -5.70 -7.73 -14.14
C ASP A 127 -7.17 -7.80 -13.72
N THR A 128 -7.87 -6.69 -13.89
CA THR A 128 -9.29 -6.56 -13.50
C THR A 128 -10.22 -7.43 -14.35
N THR A 129 -9.72 -8.01 -15.44
CA THR A 129 -10.49 -8.91 -16.31
C THR A 129 -10.39 -10.38 -15.89
N ASN A 130 -9.54 -10.69 -14.91
CA ASN A 130 -9.41 -12.05 -14.39
C ASN A 130 -10.75 -12.56 -13.86
N VAL A 131 -11.20 -13.67 -14.44
CA VAL A 131 -12.51 -14.27 -14.19
C VAL A 131 -12.73 -14.65 -12.71
N ASP A 132 -11.66 -14.92 -11.96
CA ASP A 132 -11.75 -15.29 -10.54
C ASP A 132 -12.15 -14.10 -9.65
N PHE A 133 -12.05 -12.86 -10.13
CA PHE A 133 -12.61 -11.69 -9.46
C PHE A 133 -14.12 -11.52 -9.68
N GLY A 134 -14.72 -12.25 -10.62
CA GLY A 134 -16.17 -12.23 -10.86
C GLY A 134 -16.73 -10.84 -11.17
N GLY A 135 -15.94 -9.96 -11.81
CA GLY A 135 -16.32 -8.58 -12.12
C GLY A 135 -16.22 -7.59 -10.95
N ARG A 136 -15.73 -8.02 -9.77
CA ARG A 136 -15.57 -7.14 -8.59
C ARG A 136 -14.28 -6.32 -8.61
N ALA A 137 -13.35 -6.63 -9.51
CA ALA A 137 -12.12 -5.88 -9.69
C ALA A 137 -12.34 -4.75 -10.69
N VAL A 138 -11.95 -3.53 -10.32
CA VAL A 138 -12.07 -2.33 -11.16
C VAL A 138 -10.75 -1.57 -11.21
N PHE A 139 -10.53 -0.88 -12.32
CA PHE A 139 -9.40 0.04 -12.46
C PHE A 139 -9.65 1.27 -11.58
N GLY A 140 -8.65 1.63 -10.76
CA GLY A 140 -8.66 2.86 -9.99
C GLY A 140 -7.78 3.93 -10.64
N ALA A 141 -6.47 3.72 -10.57
CA ALA A 141 -5.48 4.64 -11.13
C ALA A 141 -4.21 3.92 -11.59
N ASP A 142 -3.51 4.56 -12.50
CA ASP A 142 -2.12 4.28 -12.85
C ASP A 142 -1.34 5.60 -12.70
N VAL A 143 -0.38 5.61 -11.77
CA VAL A 143 0.47 6.77 -11.52
C VAL A 143 1.86 6.64 -12.13
N THR A 144 2.18 5.49 -12.73
CA THR A 144 3.48 5.19 -13.33
C THR A 144 3.55 5.66 -14.78
N GLY A 145 2.40 5.78 -15.46
CA GLY A 145 2.32 6.10 -16.88
C GLY A 145 2.58 4.89 -17.80
N GLU A 146 2.69 3.69 -17.23
CA GLU A 146 2.82 2.44 -17.96
C GLU A 146 1.48 1.71 -17.93
N ALA A 147 0.63 1.93 -18.93
CA ALA A 147 -0.70 1.30 -18.98
C ALA A 147 -0.67 -0.24 -19.01
N ALA A 148 0.44 -0.83 -19.48
CA ALA A 148 0.58 -2.28 -19.60
C ALA A 148 0.76 -2.96 -18.23
N LEU A 149 0.11 -4.11 -18.02
CA LEU A 149 0.34 -4.96 -16.85
C LEU A 149 1.50 -5.92 -17.14
N THR A 150 2.72 -5.49 -16.84
CA THR A 150 3.96 -6.22 -17.14
C THR A 150 4.45 -7.11 -15.99
N SER A 151 3.87 -6.97 -14.80
CA SER A 151 4.16 -7.82 -13.64
C SER A 151 2.88 -8.46 -13.09
N PRO A 152 2.90 -9.76 -12.72
CA PRO A 152 1.75 -10.44 -12.13
C PRO A 152 1.57 -10.15 -10.64
N HIS A 153 2.49 -9.40 -10.00
CA HIS A 153 2.56 -9.27 -8.55
C HIS A 153 1.27 -8.70 -7.94
N GLY A 154 0.77 -7.59 -8.47
CA GLY A 154 -0.48 -6.99 -8.00
C GLY A 154 -1.70 -7.88 -8.21
N THR A 155 -1.78 -8.61 -9.34
CA THR A 155 -2.85 -9.60 -9.57
C THR A 155 -2.78 -10.75 -8.57
N ASN A 156 -1.58 -11.23 -8.23
CA ASN A 156 -1.39 -12.28 -7.23
C ASN A 156 -1.84 -11.81 -5.83
N SER A 157 -1.36 -10.62 -5.42
CA SER A 157 -1.72 -10.00 -4.14
C SER A 157 -3.24 -9.77 -4.04
N ALA A 158 -3.87 -9.24 -5.10
CA ALA A 158 -5.32 -9.10 -5.20
C ALA A 158 -6.05 -10.47 -5.14
N GLY A 159 -5.45 -11.49 -5.75
CA GLY A 159 -5.92 -12.87 -5.76
C GLY A 159 -6.12 -13.44 -4.36
N LEU A 160 -5.03 -13.44 -3.58
CA LEU A 160 -5.00 -13.92 -2.19
C LEU A 160 -5.92 -13.12 -1.26
N ALA A 161 -6.09 -11.83 -1.55
CA ALA A 161 -6.90 -10.97 -0.71
C ALA A 161 -8.41 -11.09 -1.02
N GLY A 162 -8.81 -11.24 -2.29
CA GLY A 162 -10.23 -11.08 -2.65
C GLY A 162 -10.76 -11.90 -3.83
N SER A 163 -10.01 -12.85 -4.39
CA SER A 163 -10.55 -13.70 -5.45
C SER A 163 -11.61 -14.69 -4.95
N THR A 164 -12.37 -15.27 -5.88
CA THR A 164 -13.42 -16.24 -5.56
C THR A 164 -12.83 -17.58 -5.13
N SER A 165 -11.75 -18.03 -5.78
CA SER A 165 -11.13 -19.32 -5.48
C SER A 165 -10.23 -19.27 -4.25
N TYR A 166 -9.39 -18.25 -4.14
CA TYR A 166 -8.28 -18.19 -3.17
C TYR A 166 -8.30 -16.94 -2.27
N GLY A 167 -9.29 -16.06 -2.40
CA GLY A 167 -9.40 -14.87 -1.57
C GLY A 167 -9.84 -15.18 -0.14
N THR A 168 -9.23 -14.48 0.82
CA THR A 168 -9.72 -14.43 2.21
C THR A 168 -10.99 -13.57 2.35
N SER A 169 -11.12 -12.51 1.54
CA SER A 169 -12.29 -11.63 1.46
C SER A 169 -12.98 -11.74 0.11
N LYS A 170 -13.64 -12.88 -0.12
CA LYS A 170 -14.20 -13.31 -1.43
C LYS A 170 -15.28 -12.40 -2.03
N GLN A 171 -15.78 -11.41 -1.31
CA GLN A 171 -16.81 -10.49 -1.81
C GLN A 171 -16.34 -9.04 -1.87
N ALA A 172 -15.09 -8.73 -1.49
CA ALA A 172 -14.56 -7.37 -1.54
C ALA A 172 -14.57 -6.81 -2.98
N ARG A 173 -14.81 -5.51 -3.11
CA ARG A 173 -14.57 -4.78 -4.36
C ARG A 173 -13.09 -4.45 -4.44
N ILE A 174 -12.40 -4.99 -5.43
CA ILE A 174 -10.96 -4.79 -5.59
C ILE A 174 -10.74 -3.56 -6.48
N ILE A 175 -9.90 -2.63 -6.05
CA ILE A 175 -9.59 -1.40 -6.78
C ILE A 175 -8.10 -1.37 -7.07
N SER A 176 -7.76 -1.47 -8.36
CA SER A 176 -6.37 -1.49 -8.82
C SER A 176 -5.76 -0.09 -8.78
N VAL A 177 -4.69 0.09 -8.01
CA VAL A 177 -3.88 1.33 -8.02
C VAL A 177 -2.44 0.97 -8.38
N LYS A 178 -2.07 1.20 -9.64
CA LYS A 178 -0.74 0.87 -10.13
C LYS A 178 0.26 1.96 -9.72
N ALA A 179 1.18 1.61 -8.83
CA ALA A 179 2.24 2.46 -8.29
C ALA A 179 3.66 1.97 -8.62
N LEU A 180 3.78 0.72 -9.10
CA LEU A 180 5.02 0.09 -9.51
C LEU A 180 4.95 -0.27 -11.01
N ALA A 181 6.04 -0.09 -11.72
CA ALA A 181 6.17 -0.30 -13.16
C ALA A 181 7.14 -1.43 -13.48
N GLY A 182 7.06 -1.93 -14.71
CA GLY A 182 7.96 -2.92 -15.24
C GLY A 182 7.76 -4.33 -14.68
N ALA A 183 8.36 -5.30 -15.37
CA ALA A 183 8.35 -6.69 -14.98
C ALA A 183 9.14 -6.97 -13.69
N ASP A 184 9.96 -6.03 -13.24
CA ASP A 184 10.71 -6.02 -11.98
C ASP A 184 9.94 -5.34 -10.82
N GLY A 185 8.85 -4.61 -11.11
CA GLY A 185 8.01 -4.00 -10.08
C GLY A 185 8.71 -2.88 -9.34
N LEU A 186 9.28 -1.94 -10.08
CA LEU A 186 9.99 -0.78 -9.55
C LEU A 186 9.11 0.45 -9.49
N GLY A 187 9.30 1.23 -8.43
CA GLY A 187 8.70 2.54 -8.27
C GLY A 187 9.59 3.40 -7.39
N ASN A 188 8.98 4.42 -6.80
CA ASN A 188 9.67 5.32 -5.89
C ASN A 188 8.67 6.01 -4.95
N THR A 189 9.20 6.74 -3.97
CA THR A 189 8.37 7.43 -2.97
C THR A 189 7.42 8.46 -3.58
N ARG A 190 7.75 9.09 -4.72
CA ARG A 190 6.82 10.00 -5.44
C ARG A 190 5.62 9.24 -5.99
N LEU A 191 5.87 8.16 -6.73
CA LEU A 191 4.81 7.33 -7.32
C LEU A 191 3.92 6.72 -6.24
N THR A 192 4.51 6.20 -5.17
CA THR A 192 3.70 5.61 -4.09
C THR A 192 2.96 6.70 -3.28
N MET A 193 3.45 7.95 -3.18
CA MET A 193 2.66 9.08 -2.66
C MET A 193 1.48 9.41 -3.56
N ASP A 194 1.68 9.47 -4.88
CA ASP A 194 0.62 9.71 -5.85
C ASP A 194 -0.51 8.68 -5.74
N ALA A 195 -0.14 7.40 -5.60
CA ALA A 195 -1.09 6.32 -5.42
C ALA A 195 -1.88 6.45 -4.11
N ARG A 196 -1.22 6.78 -3.00
CA ARG A 196 -1.89 7.03 -1.71
C ARG A 196 -2.82 8.22 -1.78
N GLN A 197 -2.41 9.29 -2.47
CA GLN A 197 -3.28 10.46 -2.68
C GLN A 197 -4.52 10.11 -3.47
N TYR A 198 -4.39 9.31 -4.53
CA TYR A 198 -5.55 8.82 -5.26
C TYR A 198 -6.53 8.08 -4.34
N VAL A 199 -6.05 7.19 -3.47
CA VAL A 199 -6.89 6.47 -2.50
C VAL A 199 -7.57 7.44 -1.54
N VAL A 200 -6.84 8.44 -1.03
CA VAL A 200 -7.41 9.48 -0.16
C VAL A 200 -8.55 10.22 -0.87
N ASP A 201 -8.31 10.71 -2.08
CA ASP A 201 -9.29 11.49 -2.85
C ASP A 201 -10.52 10.63 -3.19
N ASP A 202 -10.32 9.36 -3.53
CA ASP A 202 -11.41 8.44 -3.85
C ASP A 202 -12.27 8.10 -2.63
N VAL A 203 -11.64 7.80 -1.49
CA VAL A 203 -12.34 7.54 -0.24
C VAL A 203 -13.11 8.77 0.24
N GLN A 204 -12.52 9.97 0.14
CA GLN A 204 -13.21 11.22 0.48
C GLN A 204 -14.44 11.44 -0.42
N ARG A 205 -14.32 11.24 -1.74
CA ARG A 205 -15.45 11.32 -2.66
C ARG A 205 -16.56 10.32 -2.29
N ASN A 206 -16.20 9.08 -1.98
CA ASN A 206 -17.15 8.02 -1.60
C ASN A 206 -17.85 8.30 -0.26
N ARG A 207 -17.12 8.86 0.72
CA ARG A 207 -17.68 9.30 2.01
C ARG A 207 -18.67 10.45 1.84
N ASN A 208 -18.33 11.43 1.00
CA ASN A 208 -19.23 12.54 0.69
C ASN A 208 -20.51 12.07 0.00
N ALA A 209 -20.41 11.00 -0.80
CA ALA A 209 -21.56 10.30 -1.38
C ALA A 209 -22.31 9.38 -0.41
N ARG A 210 -21.89 9.31 0.87
CA ARG A 210 -22.47 8.47 1.94
C ARG A 210 -22.56 6.98 1.56
N SER A 211 -21.55 6.46 0.88
CA SER A 211 -21.55 5.05 0.43
C SER A 211 -21.59 4.03 1.57
N GLY A 212 -21.16 4.41 2.78
CA GLY A 212 -21.08 3.51 3.94
C GLY A 212 -20.00 2.42 3.83
N ARG A 213 -19.19 2.44 2.77
CA ARG A 213 -18.17 1.41 2.51
C ARG A 213 -16.98 1.57 3.44
N GLN A 214 -16.52 0.44 3.99
CA GLN A 214 -15.27 0.37 4.74
C GLN A 214 -14.10 0.18 3.76
N THR A 215 -12.93 0.68 4.13
CA THR A 215 -11.78 0.70 3.22
C THR A 215 -10.58 -0.01 3.83
N VAL A 216 -9.98 -0.88 3.03
CA VAL A 216 -8.67 -1.48 3.27
C VAL A 216 -7.74 -1.09 2.12
N ALA A 217 -6.53 -0.64 2.44
CA ALA A 217 -5.47 -0.41 1.47
C ALA A 217 -4.34 -1.40 1.73
N ASN A 218 -4.10 -2.30 0.77
CA ASN A 218 -2.99 -3.24 0.79
C ASN A 218 -1.81 -2.68 -0.02
N MET A 219 -0.63 -2.69 0.58
CA MET A 219 0.63 -2.28 -0.03
C MET A 219 1.66 -3.39 0.13
N SER A 220 1.72 -4.30 -0.84
CA SER A 220 2.76 -5.35 -0.91
C SER A 220 4.05 -4.80 -1.55
N LEU A 221 4.51 -3.66 -1.03
CA LEU A 221 5.65 -2.91 -1.53
C LEU A 221 6.43 -2.30 -0.37
N GLY A 222 7.68 -1.93 -0.63
CA GLY A 222 8.55 -1.37 0.40
C GLY A 222 9.81 -0.74 -0.16
N GLY A 223 10.60 -0.15 0.73
CA GLY A 223 11.89 0.45 0.42
C GLY A 223 12.48 1.11 1.67
N PRO A 224 13.60 1.84 1.53
CA PRO A 224 14.25 2.51 2.65
C PRO A 224 13.30 3.44 3.41
N ARG A 225 13.45 3.49 4.75
CA ARG A 225 12.62 4.32 5.64
C ARG A 225 12.41 5.74 5.10
N SER A 226 11.15 6.17 5.10
CA SER A 226 10.71 7.53 4.79
C SER A 226 9.67 7.97 5.83
N VAL A 227 10.04 9.00 6.59
CA VAL A 227 9.19 9.52 7.67
C VAL A 227 7.93 10.14 7.08
N THR A 228 8.06 10.87 5.97
CA THR A 228 6.92 11.49 5.28
C THR A 228 5.95 10.46 4.70
N LEU A 229 6.44 9.36 4.11
CA LEU A 229 5.55 8.25 3.69
C LEU A 229 4.81 7.64 4.88
N ASN A 230 5.50 7.41 5.99
CA ASN A 230 4.89 6.83 7.18
C ASN A 230 3.80 7.74 7.76
N ARG A 231 4.04 9.05 7.79
CA ARG A 231 3.04 10.02 8.26
C ARG A 231 1.84 10.14 7.32
N MET A 232 2.04 10.04 6.01
CA MET A 232 0.92 9.93 5.05
C MET A 232 0.06 8.69 5.35
N VAL A 233 0.69 7.54 5.60
CA VAL A 233 -0.02 6.31 5.99
C VAL A 233 -0.80 6.51 7.29
N ASN A 234 -0.17 7.08 8.32
CA ASN A 234 -0.84 7.36 9.59
C ASN A 234 -2.02 8.34 9.40
N ALA A 235 -1.88 9.32 8.51
CA ALA A 235 -2.93 10.28 8.19
C ALA A 235 -4.11 9.63 7.46
N MET A 236 -3.86 8.70 6.53
CA MET A 236 -4.92 7.88 5.90
C MET A 236 -5.74 7.13 6.95
N VAL A 237 -5.09 6.55 7.95
CA VAL A 237 -5.76 5.82 9.04
C VAL A 237 -6.56 6.80 9.92
N ASN A 238 -5.91 7.83 10.47
CA ASN A 238 -6.53 8.74 11.44
C ASN A 238 -7.65 9.60 10.84
N ALA A 239 -7.43 10.20 9.67
CA ALA A 239 -8.37 11.15 9.10
C ALA A 239 -9.51 10.47 8.32
N LEU A 240 -9.24 9.29 7.75
CA LEU A 240 -10.14 8.64 6.79
C LEU A 240 -10.52 7.22 7.16
N ASN A 241 -10.13 6.73 8.35
CA ASN A 241 -10.42 5.37 8.82
C ASN A 241 -10.15 4.31 7.74
N ILE A 242 -9.06 4.49 6.98
CA ILE A 242 -8.59 3.51 6.01
C ILE A 242 -7.72 2.53 6.78
N HIS A 243 -8.07 1.24 6.77
CA HIS A 243 -7.19 0.22 7.33
C HIS A 243 -6.04 -0.04 6.36
N VAL A 244 -4.81 0.22 6.78
CA VAL A 244 -3.64 0.10 5.91
C VAL A 244 -2.85 -1.14 6.31
N VAL A 245 -2.66 -2.07 5.37
CA VAL A 245 -1.88 -3.30 5.55
C VAL A 245 -0.64 -3.25 4.66
N VAL A 246 0.52 -3.53 5.23
CA VAL A 246 1.81 -3.40 4.55
C VAL A 246 2.69 -4.62 4.80
N SER A 247 3.56 -4.93 3.85
CA SER A 247 4.60 -5.94 4.05
C SER A 247 5.70 -5.43 4.98
N ALA A 248 6.22 -6.28 5.85
CA ALA A 248 7.40 -5.96 6.67
C ALA A 248 8.67 -5.75 5.83
N GLY A 249 8.76 -6.44 4.69
CA GLY A 249 9.88 -6.44 3.74
C GLY A 249 10.63 -7.78 3.71
N ASN A 250 11.53 -7.93 2.73
CA ASN A 250 12.16 -9.21 2.35
C ASN A 250 13.70 -9.20 2.44
N GLU A 251 14.27 -8.34 3.28
CA GLU A 251 15.72 -8.16 3.35
C GLU A 251 16.34 -8.74 4.63
N ASN A 252 15.56 -9.48 5.43
CA ASN A 252 15.93 -10.02 6.74
C ASN A 252 16.58 -8.95 7.64
N LEU A 253 15.93 -7.78 7.73
CA LEU A 253 16.35 -6.64 8.54
C LEU A 253 15.22 -6.16 9.48
N ASP A 254 15.53 -5.17 10.32
CA ASP A 254 14.54 -4.53 11.18
C ASP A 254 13.53 -3.75 10.33
N ALA A 255 12.25 -4.15 10.36
CA ALA A 255 11.15 -3.52 9.64
C ALA A 255 10.98 -2.03 10.01
N CYS A 256 11.50 -1.60 11.16
CA CYS A 256 11.54 -0.19 11.54
C CYS A 256 12.41 0.68 10.61
N GLU A 257 13.33 0.07 9.84
CA GLU A 257 14.20 0.73 8.86
C GLU A 257 13.61 0.72 7.43
N ALA A 258 12.39 0.20 7.26
CA ALA A 258 11.68 0.16 5.98
C ALA A 258 10.38 0.96 6.02
N SER A 259 9.94 1.47 4.87
CA SER A 259 8.65 2.16 4.73
C SER A 259 7.84 1.56 3.58
N PRO A 260 6.51 1.40 3.76
CA PRO A 260 5.69 1.88 4.88
C PRO A 260 5.67 0.98 6.13
N ALA A 261 6.46 -0.10 6.20
CA ALA A 261 6.51 -1.04 7.32
C ALA A 261 6.68 -0.38 8.71
N SER A 262 7.39 0.74 8.78
CA SER A 262 7.62 1.47 10.03
C SER A 262 6.58 2.57 10.34
N ALA A 263 5.47 2.61 9.61
CA ALA A 263 4.36 3.52 9.90
C ALA A 263 3.55 3.01 11.11
N ALA A 264 3.47 3.83 12.16
CA ALA A 264 2.92 3.42 13.45
C ALA A 264 1.45 2.94 13.44
N LEU A 265 0.66 3.34 12.44
CA LEU A 265 -0.75 2.96 12.32
C LEU A 265 -1.03 1.99 11.17
N ALA A 266 -0.01 1.59 10.42
CA ALA A 266 -0.14 0.46 9.51
C ALA A 266 -0.19 -0.85 10.30
N ILE A 267 -0.80 -1.86 9.70
CA ILE A 267 -0.66 -3.25 10.12
C ILE A 267 0.46 -3.84 9.27
N THR A 268 1.62 -4.05 9.89
CA THR A 268 2.82 -4.56 9.24
C THR A 268 2.91 -6.07 9.40
N VAL A 269 2.97 -6.77 8.27
CA VAL A 269 2.86 -8.22 8.19
C VAL A 269 4.20 -8.84 7.78
N GLY A 270 4.78 -9.66 8.66
CA GLY A 270 5.91 -10.53 8.34
C GLY A 270 5.47 -11.86 7.72
N ALA A 271 6.39 -12.58 7.08
CA ALA A 271 6.12 -13.85 6.42
C ALA A 271 6.54 -15.06 7.28
N THR A 272 5.72 -16.11 7.26
CA THR A 272 6.04 -17.44 7.80
C THR A 272 5.96 -18.52 6.73
N ASP A 273 6.70 -19.60 6.96
CA ASP A 273 6.62 -20.84 6.18
C ASP A 273 5.51 -21.78 6.69
N VAL A 274 5.34 -22.92 6.00
CA VAL A 274 4.41 -23.99 6.39
C VAL A 274 4.76 -24.67 7.72
N SER A 275 5.90 -24.34 8.35
CA SER A 275 6.36 -24.85 9.65
C SER A 275 6.22 -23.83 10.79
N ASP A 276 5.51 -22.72 10.56
CA ASP A 276 5.35 -21.60 11.52
C ASP A 276 6.68 -20.95 11.89
N GLN A 277 7.70 -21.12 11.04
CA GLN A 277 8.95 -20.40 11.18
C GLN A 277 8.84 -19.11 10.39
N ARG A 278 9.45 -18.04 10.92
CA ARG A 278 9.64 -16.82 10.13
C ARG A 278 10.40 -17.19 8.87
N ALA A 279 9.87 -16.79 7.72
CA ALA A 279 10.53 -16.98 6.44
C ALA A 279 11.91 -16.31 6.47
N GLY A 280 12.93 -16.97 5.91
CA GLY A 280 14.33 -16.53 6.06
C GLY A 280 14.55 -15.08 5.62
N PHE A 281 13.84 -14.66 4.56
CA PHE A 281 13.87 -13.31 4.00
C PHE A 281 13.04 -12.28 4.78
N SER A 282 12.04 -12.69 5.57
CA SER A 282 11.09 -11.75 6.18
C SER A 282 11.81 -10.77 7.11
N ASN A 283 11.54 -9.48 6.98
CA ASN A 283 11.93 -8.51 8.00
C ASN A 283 11.29 -8.84 9.35
N PHE A 284 11.89 -8.32 10.42
CA PHE A 284 11.56 -8.61 11.81
C PHE A 284 11.58 -7.33 12.67
N GLY A 285 11.38 -7.45 13.97
CA GLY A 285 11.53 -6.34 14.91
C GLY A 285 10.22 -5.76 15.41
N ALA A 286 10.32 -4.66 16.16
CA ALA A 286 9.18 -4.10 16.91
C ALA A 286 8.11 -3.45 16.02
N CYS A 287 8.43 -3.15 14.76
CA CYS A 287 7.48 -2.62 13.79
C CYS A 287 6.67 -3.71 13.07
N VAL A 288 6.89 -5.00 13.35
CA VAL A 288 6.04 -6.09 12.83
C VAL A 288 4.91 -6.35 13.82
N ASP A 289 3.66 -6.20 13.38
CA ASP A 289 2.48 -6.43 14.22
C ASP A 289 2.10 -7.90 14.30
N LEU A 290 2.19 -8.60 13.16
CA LEU A 290 1.83 -10.02 13.05
C LEU A 290 2.56 -10.71 11.90
N PHE A 291 2.52 -12.03 11.91
CA PHE A 291 3.01 -12.86 10.82
C PHE A 291 1.85 -13.55 10.09
N ALA A 292 2.02 -13.76 8.79
CA ALA A 292 1.10 -14.51 7.94
C ALA A 292 1.88 -15.41 6.97
N PRO A 293 1.23 -16.46 6.42
CA PRO A 293 1.80 -17.30 5.37
C PRO A 293 2.42 -16.52 4.21
N GLY A 294 3.70 -16.78 3.91
CA GLY A 294 4.42 -16.10 2.83
C GLY A 294 5.56 -16.89 2.19
N GLU A 295 5.79 -18.14 2.61
CA GLU A 295 6.79 -19.04 2.02
C GLU A 295 6.26 -20.48 1.93
N ASN A 296 6.53 -21.16 0.82
CA ASN A 296 6.14 -22.55 0.54
C ASN A 296 7.35 -23.47 0.53
#